data_AF-A0A1V9G001-F1
#
_entry.id   AF-A0A1V9G001-F1
#
_cell.length_a   1.000
_cell.length_b   1.000
_cell.length_c   1.000
_cell.angle_alpha   90.00
_cell.angle_beta   90.00
_cell.angle_gamma   90.00
#
_symmetry.space_group_name_H-M   'P 1'
#
loop_
_entity.id
_entity.type
_entity.pdbx_description
1 polymer ?
#
loop_
_entity_poly.entity_id
_entity_poly.type
_entity_poly.pdbx_seq_one_letter_code
_entity_poly.pdbx_strand_id
1 'polypeptide(L)'
;MNKTMTYNELLSQIKGVYIERLESIVPNDAYLANPDIPKSVYLDSVYTDIMALGYNFNNAKKAVDDIYETQSLLHGHSTQLLKSIKQRVEETANLYPKEIRAFSEFHKMTQSGEDFDKAIDVIRHLLEIN
;
A
#
# COMPACT_ATOMS: atom_id res chain seq x y z
N MET A 1 15.23 -16.99 24.05
CA MET A 1 13.82 -16.59 23.97
C MET A 1 13.59 -16.07 22.56
N ASN A 2 12.73 -16.74 21.78
CA ASN A 2 12.31 -16.18 20.49
C ASN A 2 11.45 -14.96 20.78
N LYS A 3 11.85 -13.79 20.28
CA LYS A 3 11.09 -12.56 20.44
C LYS A 3 9.86 -12.67 19.52
N THR A 4 8.67 -12.74 20.11
CA THR A 4 7.42 -12.66 19.34
C THR A 4 7.33 -11.27 18.69
N MET A 5 7.26 -11.23 17.37
CA MET A 5 7.09 -9.99 16.60
C MET A 5 5.70 -9.38 16.89
N THR A 6 5.65 -8.08 17.16
CA THR A 6 4.40 -7.35 17.30
C THR A 6 3.78 -7.03 15.93
N TYR A 7 2.47 -6.79 15.89
CA TYR A 7 1.79 -6.41 14.64
C TYR A 7 2.35 -5.11 14.02
N ASN A 8 2.78 -4.14 14.85
CA ASN A 8 3.40 -2.90 14.36
C ASN A 8 4.78 -3.15 13.74
N GLU A 9 5.57 -4.06 14.32
CA GLU A 9 6.85 -4.47 13.74
C GLU A 9 6.61 -5.19 12.40
N LEU A 10 5.60 -6.05 12.31
CA LEU A 10 5.18 -6.70 11.06
C LEU A 10 4.82 -5.66 9.99
N LEU A 11 3.92 -4.71 10.29
CA LEU A 11 3.51 -3.67 9.34
C LEU A 11 4.70 -2.83 8.86
N SER A 12 5.67 -2.56 9.73
CA SER A 12 6.88 -1.84 9.37
C SER A 12 7.77 -2.64 8.41
N GLN A 13 7.92 -3.96 8.63
CA GLN A 13 8.65 -4.83 7.71
C GLN A 13 7.95 -4.95 6.36
N ILE A 14 6.62 -5.13 6.36
CA ILE A 14 5.84 -5.15 5.11
C ILE A 14 6.00 -3.85 4.34
N LYS A 15 5.92 -2.70 5.02
CA LYS A 15 6.18 -1.40 4.36
C LYS A 15 7.57 -1.40 3.71
N GLY A 16 8.61 -1.86 4.40
CA GLY A 16 9.96 -1.95 3.83
C GLY A 16 10.01 -2.76 2.53
N VAL A 17 9.40 -3.93 2.51
CA VAL A 17 9.32 -4.82 1.33
C VAL A 17 8.61 -4.14 0.16
N TYR A 18 7.48 -3.45 0.42
CA TYR A 18 6.76 -2.73 -0.64
C TYR A 18 7.52 -1.51 -1.15
N ILE A 19 8.19 -0.75 -0.27
CA ILE A 19 8.97 0.40 -0.72
C ILE A 19 10.15 -0.05 -1.60
N GLU A 20 10.87 -1.11 -1.21
CA GLU A 20 11.92 -1.71 -2.04
C GLU A 20 11.36 -2.13 -3.42
N ARG A 21 10.20 -2.81 -3.43
CA ARG A 21 9.53 -3.18 -4.68
C ARG A 21 9.22 -1.95 -5.54
N LEU A 22 8.57 -0.95 -4.96
CA LEU A 22 8.11 0.23 -5.67
C LEU A 22 9.28 1.06 -6.21
N GLU A 23 10.39 1.14 -5.47
CA GLU A 23 11.62 1.80 -5.96
C GLU A 23 12.15 1.18 -7.26
N SER A 24 11.94 -0.13 -7.46
CA SER A 24 12.40 -0.87 -8.64
C SER A 24 11.46 -0.78 -9.85
N ILE A 25 10.15 -0.59 -9.63
CA ILE A 25 9.13 -0.64 -10.71
C ILE A 25 8.52 0.70 -11.06
N VAL A 26 8.57 1.69 -10.15
CA VAL A 26 8.07 3.03 -10.40
C VAL A 26 9.09 3.79 -11.25
N PRO A 27 8.71 4.25 -12.46
CA PRO A 27 9.59 5.05 -13.30
C PRO A 27 10.04 6.35 -12.62
N ASN A 28 11.29 6.76 -12.84
CA ASN A 28 11.83 7.98 -12.24
C ASN A 28 11.11 9.26 -12.72
N ASP A 29 10.40 9.21 -13.84
CA ASP A 29 9.62 10.33 -14.36
C ASP A 29 8.18 10.37 -13.84
N ALA A 30 7.68 9.31 -13.19
CA ALA A 30 6.31 9.23 -12.69
C ALA A 30 5.95 10.33 -11.67
N TYR A 31 6.93 10.84 -10.92
CA TYR A 31 6.74 11.94 -9.96
C TYR A 31 7.11 13.32 -10.53
N LEU A 32 7.69 13.41 -11.74
CA LEU A 32 8.04 14.69 -12.37
C LEU A 32 6.81 15.51 -12.79
N ALA A 33 5.63 14.89 -12.85
CA ALA A 33 4.36 15.59 -13.02
C ALA A 33 4.01 16.51 -11.83
N ASN A 34 4.64 16.31 -10.67
CA ASN A 34 4.48 17.12 -9.47
C ASN A 34 5.86 17.39 -8.83
N PRO A 35 6.63 18.37 -9.35
CA PRO A 35 8.03 18.61 -8.94
C PRO A 35 8.20 18.96 -7.45
N ASP A 36 7.13 19.35 -6.77
CA ASP A 36 7.13 19.68 -5.34
C ASP A 36 6.97 18.45 -4.42
N ILE A 37 6.71 17.26 -4.98
CA ILE A 37 6.54 16.02 -4.21
C ILE A 37 7.83 15.19 -4.27
N PRO A 38 8.52 14.97 -3.13
CA PRO A 38 9.67 14.08 -3.09
C PRO A 38 9.28 12.65 -3.50
N LYS A 39 10.17 11.94 -4.21
CA LYS A 39 9.95 10.54 -4.62
C LYS A 39 9.47 9.66 -3.47
N SER A 40 10.06 9.78 -2.28
CA SER A 40 9.67 9.02 -1.10
C SER A 40 8.20 9.24 -0.69
N VAL A 41 7.70 10.47 -0.76
CA VAL A 41 6.31 10.80 -0.45
C VAL A 41 5.35 10.21 -1.48
N TYR A 42 5.76 10.24 -2.76
CA TYR A 42 4.99 9.59 -3.83
C TYR A 42 4.89 8.07 -3.61
N LEU A 43 6.01 7.40 -3.32
CA LEU A 43 6.03 5.96 -3.04
C LEU A 43 5.19 5.59 -1.82
N ASP A 44 5.25 6.41 -0.76
CA ASP A 44 4.41 6.23 0.43
C ASP A 44 2.91 6.38 0.11
N SER A 45 2.55 7.30 -0.80
CA SER A 45 1.17 7.43 -1.27
C SER A 45 0.72 6.20 -2.05
N VAL A 46 1.53 5.72 -3.00
CA VAL A 46 1.23 4.51 -3.78
C VAL A 46 1.10 3.30 -2.86
N TYR A 47 1.99 3.15 -1.88
CA TYR A 47 1.90 2.09 -0.88
C TYR A 47 0.60 2.18 -0.07
N THR A 48 0.20 3.39 0.35
CA THR A 48 -1.06 3.61 1.06
C THR A 48 -2.27 3.18 0.22
N ASP A 49 -2.28 3.53 -1.07
CA ASP A 49 -3.34 3.13 -2.00
C ASP A 49 -3.36 1.60 -2.19
N ILE A 50 -2.19 0.95 -2.32
CA ILE A 50 -2.04 -0.52 -2.38
C ILE A 50 -2.61 -1.17 -1.12
N MET A 51 -2.27 -0.66 0.07
CA MET A 51 -2.79 -1.18 1.34
C MET A 51 -4.31 -1.08 1.39
N ALA A 52 -4.87 0.09 1.09
CA ALA A 52 -6.31 0.32 1.14
C ALA A 52 -7.05 -0.57 0.13
N LEU A 53 -6.53 -0.72 -1.09
CA LEU A 53 -7.06 -1.67 -2.08
C LEU A 53 -6.92 -3.11 -1.59
N GLY A 54 -5.77 -3.47 -1.04
CA GLY A 54 -5.46 -4.82 -0.56
C GLY A 54 -6.35 -5.27 0.60
N TYR A 55 -6.55 -4.41 1.60
CA TYR A 55 -7.49 -4.63 2.71
C TYR A 55 -8.93 -4.83 2.21
N ASN A 56 -9.30 -4.12 1.14
CA ASN A 56 -10.63 -4.17 0.56
C ASN A 56 -10.76 -5.16 -0.59
N PHE A 57 -9.81 -6.08 -0.78
CA PHE A 57 -9.80 -7.08 -1.85
C PHE A 57 -10.04 -6.47 -3.24
N ASN A 58 -9.30 -5.39 -3.51
CA ASN A 58 -9.35 -4.60 -4.74
C ASN A 58 -10.69 -3.86 -4.98
N ASN A 59 -11.52 -3.67 -3.95
CA ASN A 59 -12.70 -2.81 -4.04
C ASN A 59 -12.28 -1.33 -3.94
N ALA A 60 -12.07 -0.71 -5.11
CA ALA A 60 -11.62 0.68 -5.23
C ALA A 60 -12.54 1.68 -4.52
N LYS A 61 -13.87 1.47 -4.53
CA LYS A 61 -14.78 2.38 -3.84
C LYS A 61 -14.50 2.42 -2.34
N LYS A 62 -14.40 1.24 -1.71
CA LYS A 62 -14.09 1.16 -0.27
C LYS A 62 -12.71 1.70 0.05
N ALA A 63 -11.71 1.40 -0.78
CA ALA A 63 -10.37 1.94 -0.60
C ALA A 63 -10.37 3.48 -0.63
N VAL A 64 -11.10 4.10 -1.56
CA VAL A 64 -11.27 5.57 -1.60
C VAL A 64 -11.95 6.08 -0.33
N ASP A 65 -13.03 5.43 0.11
CA ASP A 65 -13.77 5.82 1.31
C ASP A 65 -12.85 5.77 2.56
N ASP A 66 -12.09 4.69 2.76
CA ASP A 66 -11.17 4.50 3.90
C ASP A 66 -10.05 5.57 3.94
N ILE A 67 -9.44 5.84 2.77
CA ILE A 67 -8.38 6.84 2.68
C ILE A 67 -8.96 8.25 2.87
N TYR A 68 -10.14 8.52 2.31
CA TYR A 68 -10.81 9.81 2.47
C TYR A 68 -11.19 10.08 3.92
N GLU A 69 -11.76 9.10 4.63
CA GLU A 69 -12.07 9.21 6.05
C GLU A 69 -10.82 9.61 6.84
N THR A 70 -9.70 8.91 6.61
CA THR A 70 -8.45 9.18 7.33
C THR A 70 -7.83 10.54 6.97
N GLN A 71 -7.74 10.88 5.69
CA GLN A 71 -7.09 12.13 5.24
C GLN A 71 -7.95 13.36 5.50
N SER A 72 -9.28 13.23 5.48
CA SER A 72 -10.18 14.35 5.75
C SER A 72 -10.09 14.86 7.18
N LEU A 73 -9.70 14.02 8.14
CA LEU A 73 -9.42 14.43 9.52
C LEU A 73 -8.21 15.38 9.63
N LEU A 74 -7.26 15.28 8.69
CA LEU A 74 -6.02 16.06 8.69
C LEU A 74 -6.11 17.30 7.81
N HIS A 75 -6.78 17.18 6.66
CA HIS A 75 -6.80 18.20 5.61
C HIS A 75 -8.17 18.88 5.45
N GLY A 76 -9.17 18.45 6.22
CA GLY A 76 -10.55 18.85 6.07
C GLY A 76 -11.28 18.11 4.94
N HIS A 77 -12.60 18.12 5.01
CA HIS A 77 -13.44 17.58 3.95
C HIS A 77 -13.44 18.51 2.73
N SER A 78 -13.06 17.99 1.56
CA SER A 78 -13.21 18.73 0.30
C SER A 78 -13.43 17.81 -0.88
N THR A 79 -14.21 18.29 -1.85
CA THR A 79 -14.45 17.57 -3.12
C THR A 79 -13.16 17.39 -3.92
N GLN A 80 -12.24 18.35 -3.84
CA GLN A 80 -10.95 18.26 -4.52
C GLN A 80 -10.07 17.16 -3.94
N LEU A 81 -10.04 17.03 -2.60
CA LEU A 81 -9.37 15.91 -1.95
C LEU A 81 -9.98 14.59 -2.44
N LEU A 82 -11.29 14.39 -2.30
CA LEU A 82 -11.97 13.16 -2.73
C LEU A 82 -11.67 12.81 -4.21
N LYS A 83 -11.71 13.80 -5.11
CA LYS A 83 -11.39 13.59 -6.53
C LYS A 83 -9.93 13.15 -6.74
N SER A 84 -8.99 13.76 -6.02
CA SER A 84 -7.58 13.38 -6.04
C SER A 84 -7.38 11.95 -5.53
N ILE A 85 -8.01 11.58 -4.41
CA ILE A 85 -7.97 10.20 -3.88
C ILE A 85 -8.50 9.20 -4.90
N LYS A 86 -9.68 9.49 -5.47
CA LYS A 86 -10.29 8.62 -6.46
C LYS A 86 -9.37 8.38 -7.66
N GLN A 87 -8.80 9.43 -8.21
CA GLN A 87 -7.91 9.33 -9.36
C GLN A 87 -6.69 8.46 -9.06
N ARG A 88 -5.96 8.73 -7.96
CA ARG A 88 -4.74 7.97 -7.66
C ARG A 88 -5.01 6.51 -7.28
N VAL A 89 -6.14 6.21 -6.63
CA VAL A 89 -6.52 4.84 -6.29
C VAL A 89 -6.85 4.06 -7.56
N GLU A 90 -7.57 4.67 -8.51
CA GLU A 90 -7.84 4.08 -9.82
C GLU A 90 -6.55 3.85 -10.62
N GLU A 91 -5.63 4.81 -10.63
CA GLU A 91 -4.31 4.67 -11.26
C GLU A 91 -3.50 3.54 -10.62
N THR A 92 -3.43 3.49 -9.29
CA THR A 92 -2.73 2.43 -8.53
C THR A 92 -3.30 1.05 -8.83
N ALA A 93 -4.63 0.91 -8.87
CA ALA A 93 -5.30 -0.35 -9.19
C ALA A 93 -4.92 -0.89 -10.57
N ASN A 94 -4.72 0.01 -11.54
CA ASN A 94 -4.33 -0.35 -12.90
C ASN A 94 -2.84 -0.66 -13.03
N LEU A 95 -1.98 0.10 -12.36
CA LEU A 95 -0.53 0.02 -12.50
C LEU A 95 0.09 -1.10 -11.66
N TYR A 96 -0.45 -1.38 -10.49
CA TYR A 96 0.15 -2.28 -9.50
C TYR A 96 -0.78 -3.44 -9.05
N PRO A 97 -1.46 -4.15 -9.97
CA PRO A 97 -2.42 -5.20 -9.61
C PRO A 97 -1.76 -6.40 -8.90
N LYS A 98 -0.48 -6.67 -9.20
CA LYS A 98 0.31 -7.73 -8.58
C LYS A 98 0.58 -7.42 -7.11
N GLU A 99 0.97 -6.18 -6.83
CA GLU A 99 1.25 -5.65 -5.50
C GLU A 99 -0.03 -5.64 -4.63
N ILE A 100 -1.15 -5.23 -5.20
CA ILE A 100 -2.45 -5.26 -4.51
C ILE A 100 -2.85 -6.70 -4.14
N ARG A 101 -2.69 -7.64 -5.09
CA ARG A 101 -2.98 -9.06 -4.84
C ARG A 101 -2.09 -9.62 -3.72
N ALA A 102 -0.79 -9.32 -3.75
CA ALA A 102 0.14 -9.77 -2.72
C ALA A 102 -0.28 -9.25 -1.33
N PHE A 103 -0.72 -7.98 -1.24
CA PHE A 103 -1.17 -7.41 0.02
C PHE A 103 -2.47 -8.05 0.50
N SER A 104 -3.43 -8.30 -0.40
CA SER A 104 -4.66 -9.01 -0.08
C SER A 104 -4.41 -10.41 0.49
N GLU A 105 -3.46 -11.17 -0.08
CA GLU A 105 -3.12 -12.50 0.43
C GLU A 105 -2.47 -12.42 1.83
N PHE A 106 -1.53 -11.49 2.03
CA PHE A 106 -1.00 -11.20 3.35
C PHE A 106 -2.08 -10.86 4.37
N HIS A 107 -3.01 -9.99 4.00
CA HIS A 107 -4.10 -9.61 4.89
C HIS A 107 -4.93 -10.82 5.32
N LYS A 108 -5.31 -11.71 4.38
CA LYS A 108 -6.02 -12.96 4.70
C LYS A 108 -5.22 -13.86 5.65
N MET A 109 -3.92 -14.01 5.42
CA MET A 109 -3.04 -14.82 6.27
C MET A 109 -3.02 -14.28 7.71
N THR A 110 -2.83 -12.97 7.86
CA THR A 110 -2.83 -12.34 9.20
C THR A 110 -4.17 -12.46 9.92
N GLN A 111 -5.30 -12.35 9.20
CA GLN A 111 -6.63 -12.56 9.76
C GLN A 111 -6.87 -14.02 10.20
N SER A 112 -6.24 -14.97 9.52
CA SER A 112 -6.33 -16.40 9.84
C SER A 112 -5.40 -16.82 10.99
N GLY A 113 -4.59 -15.90 11.52
CA GLY A 113 -3.62 -16.18 12.57
C GLY A 113 -2.40 -16.97 12.07
N GLU A 114 -2.10 -16.92 10.77
CA GLU A 114 -0.88 -17.49 10.23
C GLU A 114 0.37 -16.83 10.82
N ASP A 115 1.46 -17.58 10.82
CA ASP A 115 2.75 -17.10 11.30
C ASP A 115 3.24 -15.89 10.49
N PHE A 116 3.76 -14.88 11.20
CA PHE A 116 4.15 -13.60 10.60
C PHE A 116 5.35 -13.75 9.66
N ASP A 117 6.32 -14.60 9.98
CA ASP A 117 7.48 -14.82 9.12
C ASP A 117 7.03 -15.48 7.80
N LYS A 118 6.11 -16.46 7.88
CA LYS A 118 5.48 -17.04 6.68
C LYS A 118 4.73 -16.02 5.84
N ALA A 119 3.98 -15.11 6.48
CA ALA A 119 3.23 -14.08 5.77
C ALA A 119 4.17 -13.10 5.02
N ILE A 120 5.33 -12.78 5.60
CA ILE A 120 6.37 -11.98 4.96
C ILE A 120 6.99 -12.73 3.76
N ASP A 121 7.35 -14.00 3.94
CA ASP A 121 7.93 -14.84 2.88
C ASP A 121 7.00 -14.96 1.68
N VAL A 122 5.70 -15.12 1.91
CA VAL A 122 4.69 -15.17 0.85
C VAL A 122 4.64 -13.84 0.08
N ILE A 123 4.67 -12.68 0.76
CA ILE A 123 4.74 -11.39 0.06
C ILE A 123 6.01 -11.31 -0.78
N ARG A 124 7.18 -11.58 -0.20
CA ARG A 124 8.47 -11.50 -0.91
C ARG A 124 8.46 -12.37 -2.16
N HIS A 125 7.98 -13.60 -2.03
CA HIS A 125 7.82 -14.52 -3.16
C HIS A 125 6.86 -13.98 -4.21
N LEU A 126 5.66 -13.52 -3.81
CA LEU A 126 4.66 -12.97 -4.72
C LEU A 126 5.16 -11.71 -5.43
N LEU A 127 6.01 -10.90 -4.80
CA LEU A 127 6.59 -9.69 -5.37
C LEU A 127 7.92 -9.94 -6.11
N GLU A 128 8.41 -11.17 -6.14
CA GLU A 128 9.71 -11.55 -6.72
C GLU A 128 10.88 -10.77 -6.12
N ILE A 129 10.84 -10.53 -4.80
CA ILE A 129 11.91 -9.91 -4.03
C ILE A 129 12.70 -11.03 -3.34
N ASN A 130 14.02 -11.05 -3.55
CA ASN A 130 14.93 -12.06 -2.99
C ASN A 130 15.32 -11.78 -1.54
#